data_AF-A0A960HL95-F1
#
_entry.id   AF-A0A960HL95-F1
#
_cell.length_a   1.000
_cell.length_b   1.000
_cell.length_c   1.000
_cell.angle_alpha   90.00
_cell.angle_beta   90.00
_cell.angle_gamma   90.00
#
_symmetry.space_group_name_H-M   'P 1'
#
loop_
_entity.id
_entity.type
_entity.pdbx_description
1 polymer ?
#
loop_
_entity_poly.entity_id
_entity_poly.type
_entity_poly.pdbx_seq_one_letter_code
_entity_poly.pdbx_strand_id
1 'polypeptide(L)'
;DVLWGLGSTDMKAGLAVMLDLARTVTDPAVEVTYVFYAGEEVAAVHNGLDHLFRDRPDLLVGDVALLGEPTDAVIEAGCQGTMRLEVTLVGARAHTARPWMGRNAVHRLGPLLDAVAGFVERQPVIDGCTYREALQAVKVEGGVAGNVVPDRAVVTINHRFAPDRSAEEAEARVRALLAPHLEDGDTVEIVDLAPAAAPGLDHPVLEALVDRHALPVRAKLGWTDVARFASEGIPAANFGPGDATLAHTAEERVSRAPIERCHSALVYLLTTGICSVLGRRGTAARRRSGPAGEDRWWDPADQAVAESRLLRPADLGRGWSRAAMVNNAERLDPFGDDEASAAVRAVVGRRRRTALHEGDAWRRRRDGVLCVLRVEVFAVESEGDAAAGVGAVPHRRVWEEHGTASLDATWRQRWRERDRDPGWIEARRRPEGERADEVPTPEDVTWLVVEDQTGVHDGGAVTIYEHLTIWAGRAVATLTLRHDLGVDVDDVAASAAGVVDRALRAALR
;
A
#
# COMPACT_ATOMS: atom_id res chain seq x y z
N ASP A 1 -3.88 19.78 3.25
CA ASP A 1 -4.10 18.38 2.82
C ASP A 1 -4.80 18.17 1.48
N VAL A 2 -5.32 19.21 0.81
CA VAL A 2 -5.97 19.08 -0.51
C VAL A 2 -5.45 20.17 -1.45
N LEU A 3 -5.02 19.79 -2.64
CA LEU A 3 -4.63 20.68 -3.73
C LEU A 3 -5.77 20.77 -4.74
N TRP A 4 -6.19 21.98 -5.07
CA TRP A 4 -7.24 22.25 -6.05
C TRP A 4 -6.67 22.85 -7.32
N GLY A 5 -7.21 22.46 -8.46
CA GLY A 5 -6.90 23.07 -9.75
C GLY A 5 -6.91 22.08 -10.91
N LEU A 6 -7.00 22.62 -12.12
CA LEU A 6 -7.01 21.84 -13.34
C LEU A 6 -5.68 21.11 -13.57
N GLY A 7 -5.79 19.80 -13.69
CA GLY A 7 -4.71 18.84 -13.74
C GLY A 7 -4.10 18.48 -12.39
N SER A 8 -4.67 18.92 -11.27
CA SER A 8 -4.22 18.47 -9.95
C SER A 8 -4.43 16.97 -9.74
N THR A 9 -5.50 16.41 -10.32
CA THR A 9 -5.73 14.97 -10.42
C THR A 9 -5.17 14.45 -11.73
N ASP A 10 -5.56 15.06 -12.86
CA ASP A 10 -5.33 14.52 -14.20
C ASP A 10 -4.33 15.35 -15.06
N MET A 11 -3.07 14.95 -15.18
CA MET A 11 -2.37 13.93 -14.38
C MET A 11 -1.17 14.53 -13.64
N LYS A 12 -1.17 15.86 -13.38
CA LYS A 12 0.05 16.57 -12.93
C LYS A 12 0.52 16.17 -11.54
N ALA A 13 -0.34 15.66 -10.67
CA ALA A 13 0.14 15.07 -9.41
C ALA A 13 0.97 13.80 -9.67
N GLY A 14 0.56 12.93 -10.59
CA GLY A 14 1.36 11.80 -11.05
C GLY A 14 2.68 12.25 -11.70
N LEU A 15 2.62 13.28 -12.56
CA LEU A 15 3.84 13.88 -13.15
C LEU A 15 4.78 14.44 -12.08
N ALA A 16 4.25 15.10 -11.05
CA ALA A 16 5.06 15.65 -9.96
C ALA A 16 5.78 14.55 -9.17
N VAL A 17 5.09 13.43 -8.90
CA VAL A 17 5.72 12.24 -8.30
C VAL A 17 6.86 11.74 -9.19
N MET A 18 6.60 11.51 -10.48
CA MET A 18 7.62 11.01 -11.43
C MET A 18 8.83 11.94 -11.55
N LEU A 19 8.60 13.26 -11.65
CA LEU A 19 9.66 14.26 -11.73
C LEU A 19 10.50 14.31 -10.45
N ASP A 20 9.88 14.17 -9.27
CA ASP A 20 10.63 14.12 -8.03
C ASP A 20 11.49 12.86 -7.93
N LEU A 21 10.97 11.69 -8.34
CA LEU A 21 11.73 10.44 -8.39
C LEU A 21 12.94 10.56 -9.32
N ALA A 22 12.74 11.08 -10.53
CA ALA A 22 13.80 11.29 -11.51
C ALA A 22 14.91 12.23 -11.01
N ARG A 23 14.57 13.15 -10.11
CA ARG A 23 15.50 14.12 -9.50
C ARG A 23 16.21 13.57 -8.26
N THR A 24 15.54 12.74 -7.46
CA THR A 24 16.00 12.35 -6.12
C THR A 24 16.61 10.95 -6.07
N VAL A 25 16.14 10.02 -6.92
CA VAL A 25 16.69 8.67 -7.01
C VAL A 25 17.74 8.63 -8.12
N THR A 26 18.99 8.86 -7.73
CA THR A 26 20.12 8.98 -8.68
C THR A 26 20.79 7.66 -9.06
N ASP A 27 20.55 6.60 -8.28
CA ASP A 27 21.06 5.24 -8.50
C ASP A 27 19.92 4.23 -8.29
N PRO A 28 19.01 4.10 -9.26
CA PRO A 28 17.87 3.21 -9.12
C PRO A 28 18.30 1.74 -9.25
N ALA A 29 17.78 0.89 -8.37
CA ALA A 29 17.95 -0.56 -8.35
C ALA A 29 17.27 -1.29 -9.54
N VAL A 30 16.49 -0.57 -10.34
CA VAL A 30 15.94 -1.02 -11.63
C VAL A 30 16.23 0.03 -12.69
N GLU A 31 16.37 -0.40 -13.94
CA GLU A 31 16.45 0.53 -15.07
C GLU A 31 15.10 1.23 -15.23
N VAL A 32 15.12 2.57 -15.35
CA VAL A 32 13.92 3.39 -15.40
C VAL A 32 13.99 4.38 -16.55
N THR A 33 12.93 4.41 -17.34
CA THR A 33 12.70 5.41 -18.38
C THR A 33 11.49 6.25 -17.99
N TYR A 34 11.68 7.57 -17.89
CA TYR A 34 10.59 8.51 -17.65
C TYR A 34 10.10 9.09 -18.99
N VAL A 35 8.84 8.83 -19.32
CA VAL A 35 8.22 9.27 -20.57
C VAL A 35 7.20 10.36 -20.29
N PHE A 36 7.57 11.61 -20.55
CA PHE A 36 6.69 12.76 -20.46
C PHE A 36 6.24 13.16 -21.87
N TYR A 37 4.99 12.85 -22.23
CA TYR A 37 4.44 13.11 -23.55
C TYR A 37 3.24 14.07 -23.46
N ALA A 38 2.86 14.63 -24.60
CA ALA A 38 1.73 15.56 -24.73
C ALA A 38 0.67 14.97 -25.66
N GLY A 39 -0.52 15.57 -25.67
CA GLY A 39 -1.58 15.21 -26.62
C GLY A 39 -2.35 13.94 -26.25
N GLU A 40 -2.35 13.54 -24.97
CA GLU A 40 -3.21 12.47 -24.45
C GLU A 40 -4.69 12.86 -24.59
N GLU A 41 -5.06 14.07 -24.13
CA GLU A 41 -6.43 14.61 -24.07
C GLU A 41 -7.03 15.12 -25.40
N VAL A 42 -6.47 14.71 -26.54
CA VAL A 42 -6.91 15.16 -27.87
C VAL A 42 -7.05 13.99 -28.83
N ALA A 43 -7.43 14.24 -30.08
CA ALA A 43 -7.55 13.20 -31.09
C ALA A 43 -6.25 12.37 -31.19
N ALA A 44 -6.38 11.04 -31.23
CA ALA A 44 -5.26 10.09 -31.15
C ALA A 44 -4.11 10.36 -32.15
N VAL A 45 -4.38 10.94 -33.32
CA VAL A 45 -3.35 11.35 -34.29
C VAL A 45 -2.32 12.34 -33.72
N HIS A 46 -2.67 13.07 -32.66
CA HIS A 46 -1.83 14.03 -31.96
C HIS A 46 -1.21 13.47 -30.66
N ASN A 47 -1.48 12.22 -30.31
CA ASN A 47 -0.94 11.58 -29.12
C ASN A 47 0.58 11.43 -29.24
N GLY A 48 1.30 11.99 -28.28
CA GLY A 48 2.77 12.01 -28.29
C GLY A 48 3.39 10.64 -28.03
N LEU A 49 2.71 9.74 -27.30
CA LEU A 49 3.19 8.38 -27.07
C LEU A 49 3.14 7.55 -28.37
N ASP A 50 2.09 7.72 -29.18
CA ASP A 50 2.03 7.13 -30.54
C ASP A 50 3.16 7.64 -31.45
N HIS A 51 3.50 8.92 -31.36
CA HIS A 51 4.61 9.48 -32.13
C HIS A 51 5.94 8.88 -31.67
N LEU A 52 6.13 8.67 -30.37
CA LEU A 52 7.31 8.01 -29.83
C LEU A 52 7.41 6.55 -30.29
N PHE A 53 6.35 5.76 -30.21
CA PHE A 53 6.36 4.36 -30.70
C PHE A 53 6.66 4.28 -32.20
N ARG A 54 6.13 5.22 -33.00
CA ARG A 54 6.37 5.26 -34.45
C ARG A 54 7.79 5.69 -34.80
N ASP A 55 8.25 6.78 -34.21
CA ASP A 55 9.43 7.50 -34.70
C ASP A 55 10.69 7.18 -33.90
N ARG A 56 10.56 6.85 -32.61
CA ARG A 56 11.65 6.55 -31.66
C ARG A 56 11.29 5.40 -30.69
N PRO A 57 10.89 4.21 -31.20
CA PRO A 57 10.54 3.08 -30.34
C PRO A 57 11.72 2.62 -29.46
N ASP A 58 12.95 2.93 -29.86
CA ASP A 58 14.17 2.69 -29.07
C ASP A 58 14.17 3.39 -27.71
N LEU A 59 13.40 4.49 -27.56
CA LEU A 59 13.25 5.20 -26.28
C LEU A 59 12.20 4.57 -25.36
N LEU A 60 11.39 3.63 -25.86
CA LEU A 60 10.29 3.00 -25.12
C LEU A 60 10.55 1.52 -24.80
N VAL A 61 11.79 1.06 -25.00
CA VAL A 61 12.20 -0.29 -24.62
C VAL A 61 12.10 -0.44 -23.10
N GLY A 62 11.31 -1.40 -22.63
CA GLY A 62 11.15 -1.72 -21.22
C GLY A 62 10.36 -3.00 -21.02
N ASP A 63 10.52 -3.63 -19.85
CA ASP A 63 9.84 -4.88 -19.50
C ASP A 63 8.40 -4.66 -19.01
N VAL A 64 8.11 -3.45 -18.51
CA VAL A 64 6.80 -3.07 -17.96
C VAL A 64 6.64 -1.55 -17.98
N ALA A 65 5.40 -1.07 -18.11
CA ALA A 65 5.06 0.34 -18.01
C ALA A 65 4.09 0.63 -16.84
N LEU A 66 4.32 1.76 -16.16
CA LEU A 66 3.42 2.31 -15.16
C LEU A 66 2.96 3.70 -15.61
N LEU A 67 1.66 3.87 -15.84
CA LEU A 67 1.08 5.16 -16.17
C LEU A 67 0.58 5.85 -14.91
N GLY A 68 0.97 7.11 -14.72
CA GLY A 68 0.64 7.94 -13.56
C GLY A 68 -0.78 8.49 -13.54
N GLU A 69 -1.70 7.85 -14.28
CA GLU A 69 -3.11 8.22 -14.37
C GLU A 69 -3.78 8.20 -12.99
N PRO A 70 -4.81 9.02 -12.75
CA PRO A 70 -5.44 9.10 -11.44
C PRO A 70 -6.13 7.79 -11.09
N THR A 71 -5.62 7.10 -10.07
CA THR A 71 -6.18 5.85 -9.56
C THR A 71 -6.39 5.85 -8.06
N ASP A 72 -6.24 7.00 -7.40
CA ASP A 72 -6.25 7.17 -5.95
C ASP A 72 -5.26 6.24 -5.23
N ALA A 73 -4.08 6.03 -5.83
CA ALA A 73 -3.06 5.10 -5.37
C ALA A 73 -3.52 3.63 -5.26
N VAL A 74 -4.50 3.25 -6.09
CA VAL A 74 -4.90 1.87 -6.39
C VAL A 74 -4.17 1.41 -7.66
N ILE A 75 -3.77 0.15 -7.76
CA ILE A 75 -3.32 -0.40 -9.05
C ILE A 75 -4.56 -0.70 -9.89
N GLU A 76 -4.74 0.01 -11.00
CA GLU A 76 -5.74 -0.35 -12.00
C GLU A 76 -5.09 -1.16 -13.10
N ALA A 77 -5.34 -2.46 -13.07
CA ALA A 77 -4.72 -3.42 -13.95
C ALA A 77 -5.34 -3.35 -15.35
N GLY A 78 -4.49 -3.36 -16.39
CA GLY A 78 -4.91 -3.34 -17.78
C GLY A 78 -5.82 -2.16 -18.13
N CYS A 79 -6.70 -2.35 -19.12
CA CYS A 79 -7.82 -1.48 -19.44
C CYS A 79 -8.85 -2.18 -20.34
N GLN A 80 -10.09 -1.69 -20.34
CA GLN A 80 -11.07 -2.14 -21.31
C GLN A 80 -10.81 -1.52 -22.67
N GLY A 81 -11.04 -2.29 -23.73
CA GLY A 81 -11.05 -1.77 -25.08
C GLY A 81 -12.27 -0.88 -25.30
N THR A 82 -12.17 0.03 -26.25
CA THR A 82 -13.30 0.86 -26.66
C THR A 82 -13.47 0.89 -28.16
N MET A 83 -14.72 0.84 -28.60
CA MET A 83 -15.08 0.91 -30.01
C MET A 83 -16.27 1.85 -30.14
N ARG A 84 -16.22 2.77 -31.11
CA ARG A 84 -17.39 3.53 -31.53
C ARG A 84 -17.80 3.11 -32.93
N LEU A 85 -19.08 2.77 -33.04
CA LEU A 85 -19.71 2.42 -34.29
C LEU A 85 -20.74 3.49 -34.65
N GLU A 86 -20.74 3.96 -35.89
CA GLU A 86 -21.84 4.73 -36.45
C GLU A 86 -22.72 3.82 -37.28
N VAL A 87 -23.98 3.71 -36.87
CA VAL A 87 -25.00 2.98 -37.60
C VAL A 87 -25.86 3.98 -38.36
N THR A 88 -25.80 3.95 -39.68
CA THR A 88 -26.65 4.77 -40.55
C THR A 88 -27.82 3.95 -41.04
N LEU A 89 -29.04 4.37 -40.70
CA LEU A 89 -30.28 3.81 -41.22
C LEU A 89 -30.82 4.69 -42.35
N VAL A 90 -31.06 4.09 -43.51
CA VAL A 90 -31.64 4.78 -44.68
C VAL A 90 -33.17 4.70 -44.68
N GLY A 91 -33.79 5.71 -45.25
CA GLY A 91 -35.24 5.83 -45.38
C GLY A 91 -35.61 6.43 -46.73
N ALA A 92 -36.80 6.99 -46.81
CA ALA A 92 -37.28 7.65 -48.02
C ALA A 92 -38.14 8.86 -47.64
N ARG A 93 -37.83 10.01 -48.26
CA ARG A 93 -38.55 11.26 -47.99
C ARG A 93 -39.98 11.15 -48.49
N ALA A 94 -40.89 11.73 -47.71
CA ALA A 94 -42.26 11.99 -48.09
C ALA A 94 -42.78 13.21 -47.34
N HIS A 95 -43.89 13.78 -47.79
CA HIS A 95 -44.60 14.77 -46.99
C HIS A 95 -45.22 14.07 -45.78
N THR A 96 -45.11 14.64 -44.57
CA THR A 96 -45.62 14.00 -43.34
C THR A 96 -47.13 13.78 -43.32
N ALA A 97 -47.90 14.48 -44.16
CA ALA A 97 -49.33 14.22 -44.39
C ALA A 97 -49.62 12.95 -45.23
N ARG A 98 -48.60 12.35 -45.87
CA ARG A 98 -48.69 11.11 -46.65
C ARG A 98 -47.50 10.19 -46.33
N PRO A 99 -47.31 9.80 -45.05
CA PRO A 99 -46.09 9.13 -44.61
C PRO A 99 -45.92 7.74 -45.21
N TRP A 100 -47.01 7.09 -45.65
CA TRP A 100 -46.99 5.78 -46.34
C TRP A 100 -46.29 5.80 -47.71
N MET A 101 -46.01 6.99 -48.26
CA MET A 101 -45.22 7.14 -49.50
C MET A 101 -43.71 7.21 -49.24
N GLY A 102 -43.29 7.25 -47.98
CA GLY A 102 -41.90 7.31 -47.57
C GLY A 102 -41.58 6.23 -46.56
N ARG A 103 -40.40 6.35 -45.96
CA ARG A 103 -39.91 5.42 -44.95
C ARG A 103 -39.12 6.22 -43.92
N ASN A 104 -39.63 6.26 -42.71
CA ASN A 104 -39.06 7.11 -41.67
C ASN A 104 -37.84 6.46 -41.03
N ALA A 105 -36.64 6.94 -41.37
CA ALA A 105 -35.38 6.41 -40.84
C ALA A 105 -35.26 6.57 -39.31
N VAL A 106 -35.81 7.65 -38.73
CA VAL A 106 -35.80 7.87 -37.28
C VAL A 106 -36.65 6.84 -36.56
N HIS A 107 -37.82 6.48 -37.11
CA HIS A 107 -38.66 5.44 -36.49
C HIS A 107 -38.01 4.06 -36.50
N ARG A 108 -37.14 3.78 -37.48
CA ARG A 108 -36.37 2.52 -37.54
C ARG A 108 -35.37 2.38 -36.40
N LEU A 109 -34.95 3.48 -35.76
CA LEU A 109 -34.06 3.42 -34.60
C LEU A 109 -34.72 2.71 -33.41
N GLY A 110 -36.06 2.69 -33.30
CA GLY A 110 -36.74 2.11 -32.14
C GLY A 110 -36.30 0.69 -31.80
N PRO A 111 -36.53 -0.30 -32.68
CA PRO A 111 -36.11 -1.68 -32.45
C PRO A 111 -34.60 -1.86 -32.27
N LEU A 112 -33.79 -1.03 -32.93
CA LEU A 112 -32.33 -1.07 -32.81
C LEU A 112 -31.87 -0.59 -31.43
N LEU A 113 -32.44 0.53 -30.94
CA LEU A 113 -32.17 1.05 -29.62
C LEU A 113 -32.68 0.11 -28.53
N ASP A 114 -33.81 -0.57 -28.74
CA ASP A 114 -34.29 -1.63 -27.84
C ASP A 114 -33.28 -2.78 -27.74
N ALA A 115 -32.68 -3.20 -28.86
CA ALA A 115 -31.65 -4.23 -28.86
C ALA A 115 -30.36 -3.79 -28.15
N VAL A 116 -29.94 -2.53 -28.33
CA VAL A 116 -28.79 -1.95 -27.61
C VAL A 116 -29.09 -1.87 -26.11
N ALA A 117 -30.28 -1.40 -25.72
CA ALA A 117 -30.70 -1.31 -24.32
C ALA A 117 -30.84 -2.69 -23.65
N GLY A 118 -31.20 -3.72 -24.43
CA GLY A 118 -31.28 -5.11 -24.00
C GLY A 118 -29.95 -5.87 -24.00
N PHE A 119 -28.83 -5.20 -24.30
CA PHE A 119 -27.52 -5.85 -24.34
C PHE A 119 -27.14 -6.43 -22.98
N VAL A 120 -26.88 -7.74 -22.95
CA VAL A 120 -26.44 -8.44 -21.73
C VAL A 120 -24.94 -8.27 -21.56
N GLU A 121 -24.57 -7.36 -20.66
CA GLU A 121 -23.19 -7.08 -20.27
C GLU A 121 -22.51 -8.30 -19.63
N ARG A 122 -21.28 -8.60 -20.04
CA ARG A 122 -20.45 -9.57 -19.33
C ARG A 122 -19.68 -8.92 -18.19
N GLN A 123 -19.38 -9.73 -17.17
CA GLN A 123 -18.49 -9.36 -16.07
C GLN A 123 -17.40 -10.42 -15.87
N PRO A 124 -16.46 -10.57 -16.82
CA PRO A 124 -15.40 -11.56 -16.69
C PRO A 124 -14.43 -11.19 -15.57
N VAL A 125 -13.90 -12.22 -14.89
CA VAL A 125 -12.82 -12.08 -13.90
C VAL A 125 -11.53 -12.53 -14.57
N ILE A 126 -10.55 -11.63 -14.65
CA ILE A 126 -9.25 -11.85 -15.29
C ILE A 126 -8.18 -11.45 -14.28
N ASP A 127 -7.30 -12.38 -13.91
CA ASP A 127 -6.28 -12.22 -12.87
C ASP A 127 -6.82 -11.62 -11.56
N GLY A 128 -7.99 -12.11 -11.13
CA GLY A 128 -8.65 -11.65 -9.91
C GLY A 128 -9.37 -10.30 -10.03
N CYS A 129 -9.29 -9.62 -11.17
CA CYS A 129 -9.95 -8.34 -11.43
C CYS A 129 -11.25 -8.53 -12.22
N THR A 130 -12.36 -7.99 -11.73
CA THR A 130 -13.66 -8.02 -12.42
C THR A 130 -13.77 -6.85 -13.40
N TYR A 131 -13.81 -7.15 -14.70
CA TYR A 131 -14.09 -6.18 -15.76
C TYR A 131 -15.59 -6.14 -16.04
N ARG A 132 -16.11 -5.03 -16.59
CA ARG A 132 -17.54 -4.91 -16.92
C ARG A 132 -17.73 -4.31 -18.31
N GLU A 133 -18.17 -5.14 -19.25
CA GLU A 133 -18.51 -4.68 -20.59
C GLU A 133 -19.73 -3.75 -20.54
N ALA A 134 -19.82 -2.83 -21.49
CA ALA A 134 -20.96 -1.93 -21.62
C ALA A 134 -21.21 -1.57 -23.09
N LEU A 135 -22.47 -1.48 -23.49
CA LEU A 135 -22.87 -1.02 -24.82
C LEU A 135 -23.89 0.12 -24.67
N GLN A 136 -23.56 1.30 -25.19
CA GLN A 136 -24.36 2.51 -24.98
C GLN A 136 -24.58 3.25 -26.30
N ALA A 137 -25.82 3.65 -26.58
CA ALA A 137 -26.10 4.63 -27.63
C ALA A 137 -25.79 6.03 -27.08
N VAL A 138 -24.78 6.69 -27.64
CA VAL A 138 -24.21 7.93 -27.09
C VAL A 138 -24.58 9.18 -27.89
N LYS A 139 -25.08 9.02 -29.12
CA LYS A 139 -25.51 10.12 -29.98
C LYS A 139 -26.54 9.65 -30.98
N VAL A 140 -27.57 10.46 -31.24
CA VAL A 140 -28.57 10.22 -32.29
C VAL A 140 -28.75 11.48 -33.11
N GLU A 141 -28.71 11.34 -34.44
CA GLU A 141 -28.97 12.39 -35.41
C GLU A 141 -30.00 11.91 -36.43
N GLY A 142 -30.89 12.80 -36.86
CA GLY A 142 -31.88 12.49 -37.88
C GLY A 142 -32.93 13.57 -37.99
N GLY A 143 -33.57 13.65 -39.17
CA GLY A 143 -34.54 14.69 -39.48
C GLY A 143 -34.04 15.68 -40.53
N VAL A 144 -34.99 16.31 -41.22
CA VAL A 144 -34.72 17.31 -42.26
C VAL A 144 -35.55 18.57 -42.00
N ALA A 145 -36.87 18.42 -41.93
CA ALA A 145 -37.82 19.49 -41.62
C ALA A 145 -39.07 18.90 -40.97
N GLY A 146 -39.83 19.71 -40.21
CA GLY A 146 -41.02 19.24 -39.48
C GLY A 146 -42.15 18.66 -40.35
N ASN A 147 -42.13 18.93 -41.66
CA ASN A 147 -43.10 18.42 -42.64
C ASN A 147 -42.52 17.37 -43.60
N VAL A 148 -41.30 16.88 -43.37
CA VAL A 148 -40.62 15.89 -44.21
C VAL A 148 -40.33 14.62 -43.40
N VAL A 149 -40.77 13.47 -43.90
CA VAL A 149 -40.38 12.16 -43.37
C VAL A 149 -38.85 12.00 -43.50
N PRO A 150 -38.10 11.77 -42.41
CA PRO A 150 -36.65 11.64 -42.46
C PRO A 150 -36.20 10.43 -43.28
N ASP A 151 -35.27 10.65 -44.20
CA ASP A 151 -34.66 9.62 -45.05
C ASP A 151 -33.30 9.13 -44.55
N ARG A 152 -32.78 9.71 -43.47
CA ARG A 152 -31.53 9.29 -42.83
C ARG A 152 -31.63 9.48 -41.32
N ALA A 153 -31.15 8.50 -40.59
CA ALA A 153 -30.88 8.59 -39.16
C ALA A 153 -29.55 7.91 -38.86
N VAL A 154 -28.77 8.49 -37.94
CA VAL A 154 -27.47 7.95 -37.51
C VAL A 154 -27.51 7.80 -36.00
N VAL A 155 -27.07 6.65 -35.50
CA VAL A 155 -26.80 6.43 -34.08
C VAL A 155 -25.34 6.07 -33.88
N THR A 156 -24.67 6.77 -32.97
CA THR A 156 -23.34 6.41 -32.51
C THR A 156 -23.46 5.52 -31.28
N ILE A 157 -22.84 4.36 -31.32
CA ILE A 157 -22.82 3.37 -30.23
C ILE A 157 -21.39 3.26 -29.71
N ASN A 158 -21.20 3.36 -28.40
CA ASN A 158 -19.93 3.05 -27.74
C ASN A 158 -19.99 1.67 -27.09
N HIS A 159 -19.04 0.81 -27.42
CA HIS A 159 -18.84 -0.49 -26.81
C HIS A 159 -17.55 -0.47 -25.98
N ARG A 160 -17.65 -0.87 -24.72
CA ARG A 160 -16.52 -1.15 -23.83
C ARG A 160 -16.42 -2.67 -23.69
N PHE A 161 -15.29 -3.25 -24.07
CA PHE A 161 -15.08 -4.71 -24.06
C PHE A 161 -13.90 -5.11 -23.17
N ALA A 162 -14.00 -6.28 -22.55
CA ALA A 162 -13.00 -6.77 -21.60
C ALA A 162 -11.76 -7.35 -22.33
N PRO A 163 -10.59 -7.41 -21.65
CA PRO A 163 -9.34 -7.84 -22.28
C PRO A 163 -9.23 -9.34 -22.59
N ASP A 164 -10.24 -10.15 -22.24
CA ASP A 164 -10.36 -11.55 -22.69
C ASP A 164 -10.94 -11.68 -24.11
N ARG A 165 -11.13 -10.56 -24.82
CA ARG A 165 -11.58 -10.51 -26.22
C ARG A 165 -10.69 -9.63 -27.07
N SER A 166 -10.48 -10.08 -28.31
CA SER A 166 -9.96 -9.26 -29.39
C SER A 166 -10.96 -8.19 -29.84
N ALA A 167 -10.46 -7.16 -30.51
CA ALA A 167 -11.31 -6.13 -31.11
C ALA A 167 -12.27 -6.72 -32.14
N GLU A 168 -11.81 -7.70 -32.92
CA GLU A 168 -12.58 -8.38 -33.96
C GLU A 168 -13.74 -9.19 -33.35
N GLU A 169 -13.51 -9.89 -32.23
CA GLU A 169 -14.57 -10.61 -31.51
C GLU A 169 -15.59 -9.65 -30.90
N ALA A 170 -15.13 -8.52 -30.35
CA ALA A 170 -15.99 -7.48 -29.82
C ALA A 170 -16.85 -6.84 -30.92
N GLU A 171 -16.26 -6.55 -32.09
CA GLU A 171 -16.96 -6.05 -33.26
C GLU A 171 -18.01 -7.05 -33.75
N ALA A 172 -17.60 -8.30 -33.97
CA ALA A 172 -18.48 -9.36 -34.46
C ALA A 172 -19.70 -9.53 -33.55
N ARG A 173 -19.51 -9.41 -32.23
CA ARG A 173 -20.59 -9.46 -31.24
C ARG A 173 -21.59 -8.33 -31.41
N VAL A 174 -21.12 -7.08 -31.56
CA VAL A 174 -21.99 -5.92 -31.77
C VAL A 174 -22.69 -5.99 -33.12
N ARG A 175 -21.97 -6.37 -34.19
CA ARG A 175 -22.57 -6.55 -35.52
C ARG A 175 -23.65 -7.62 -35.52
N ALA A 176 -23.45 -8.74 -34.83
CA ALA A 176 -24.45 -9.79 -34.71
C ALA A 176 -25.71 -9.32 -33.96
N LEU A 177 -25.57 -8.44 -32.95
CA LEU A 177 -26.70 -7.82 -32.25
C LEU A 177 -27.49 -6.88 -33.18
N LEU A 178 -26.78 -6.09 -34.00
CA LEU A 178 -27.39 -5.09 -34.88
C LEU A 178 -28.00 -5.69 -36.14
N ALA A 179 -27.43 -6.79 -36.68
CA ALA A 179 -27.80 -7.38 -37.97
C ALA A 179 -29.31 -7.59 -38.19
N PRO A 180 -30.13 -8.04 -37.22
CA PRO A 180 -31.58 -8.20 -37.40
C PRO A 180 -32.35 -6.88 -37.66
N HIS A 181 -31.73 -5.74 -37.38
CA HIS A 181 -32.34 -4.41 -37.49
C HIS A 181 -31.83 -3.62 -38.71
N LEU A 182 -30.91 -4.20 -39.48
CA LEU A 182 -30.32 -3.61 -40.66
C LEU A 182 -30.97 -4.17 -41.93
N GLU A 183 -31.03 -3.34 -42.96
CA GLU A 183 -31.51 -3.67 -44.29
C GLU A 183 -30.54 -3.19 -45.36
N ASP A 184 -30.79 -3.57 -46.61
CA ASP A 184 -29.99 -3.15 -47.75
C ASP A 184 -29.89 -1.62 -47.84
N GLY A 185 -28.66 -1.11 -47.87
CA GLY A 185 -28.34 0.31 -47.92
C GLY A 185 -28.03 0.95 -46.57
N ASP A 186 -28.25 0.26 -45.46
CA ASP A 186 -27.75 0.69 -44.15
C ASP A 186 -26.25 0.42 -44.02
N THR A 187 -25.58 1.20 -43.17
CA THR A 187 -24.14 1.02 -42.89
C THR A 187 -23.87 0.92 -41.40
N VAL A 188 -22.82 0.17 -41.05
CA VAL A 188 -22.24 0.11 -39.71
C VAL A 188 -20.74 0.28 -39.86
N GLU A 189 -20.27 1.47 -39.50
CA GLU A 189 -18.88 1.89 -39.67
C GLU A 189 -18.21 2.03 -38.30
N ILE A 190 -17.01 1.48 -38.14
CA ILE A 190 -16.18 1.75 -36.97
C ILE A 190 -15.50 3.10 -37.21
N VAL A 191 -15.82 4.07 -36.35
CA VAL A 191 -15.25 5.42 -36.42
C VAL A 191 -14.12 5.65 -35.42
N ASP A 192 -14.00 4.76 -34.44
CA ASP A 192 -12.94 4.76 -33.44
C ASP A 192 -12.78 3.36 -32.84
N LEU A 193 -11.55 2.92 -32.64
CA LEU A 193 -11.23 1.63 -32.06
C LEU A 193 -9.91 1.72 -31.32
N ALA A 194 -9.94 1.35 -30.05
CA ALA A 194 -8.75 1.15 -29.25
C ALA A 194 -8.83 -0.22 -28.54
N PRO A 195 -7.79 -1.06 -28.65
CA PRO A 195 -7.79 -2.40 -28.06
C PRO A 195 -7.77 -2.33 -26.53
N ALA A 196 -8.15 -3.45 -25.91
CA ALA A 196 -8.03 -3.66 -24.48
C ALA A 196 -6.58 -4.00 -24.08
N ALA A 197 -6.22 -3.80 -22.82
CA ALA A 197 -4.95 -4.24 -22.24
C ALA A 197 -5.21 -5.27 -21.15
N ALA A 198 -4.51 -6.40 -21.19
CA ALA A 198 -4.56 -7.40 -20.12
C ALA A 198 -3.95 -6.85 -18.81
N PRO A 199 -4.34 -7.39 -17.64
CA PRO A 199 -3.88 -6.94 -16.33
C PRO A 199 -2.35 -6.90 -16.16
N GLY A 200 -1.64 -7.91 -16.66
CA GLY A 200 -0.17 -8.02 -16.54
C GLY A 200 0.35 -8.18 -15.10
N LEU A 201 -0.52 -8.54 -14.14
CA LEU A 201 -0.20 -8.55 -12.70
C LEU A 201 0.81 -9.63 -12.29
N ASP A 202 1.08 -10.60 -13.16
CA ASP A 202 2.13 -11.60 -12.99
C ASP A 202 3.55 -11.05 -13.27
N HIS A 203 3.66 -9.82 -13.80
CA HIS A 203 4.95 -9.20 -14.02
C HIS A 203 5.64 -8.89 -12.67
N PRO A 204 6.91 -9.30 -12.46
CA PRO A 204 7.59 -9.20 -11.17
C PRO A 204 7.63 -7.80 -10.55
N VAL A 205 7.67 -6.75 -11.36
CA VAL A 205 7.60 -5.35 -10.91
C VAL A 205 6.23 -5.02 -10.32
N LEU A 206 5.16 -5.41 -11.01
CA LEU A 206 3.79 -5.11 -10.58
C LEU A 206 3.43 -5.95 -9.35
N GLU A 207 3.83 -7.22 -9.33
CA GLU A 207 3.72 -8.09 -8.16
C GLU A 207 4.44 -7.49 -6.94
N ALA A 208 5.70 -7.06 -7.11
CA ALA A 208 6.47 -6.45 -6.02
C ALA A 208 5.84 -5.13 -5.52
N LEU A 209 5.30 -4.31 -6.42
CA LEU A 209 4.63 -3.05 -6.07
C LEU A 209 3.34 -3.30 -5.27
N VAL A 210 2.53 -4.27 -5.70
CA VAL A 210 1.29 -4.68 -5.02
C VAL A 210 1.59 -5.30 -3.64
N ASP A 211 2.41 -6.35 -3.60
CA ASP A 211 2.65 -7.14 -2.38
C ASP A 211 3.37 -6.34 -1.29
N ARG A 212 4.30 -5.47 -1.66
CA ARG A 212 5.12 -4.74 -0.69
C ARG A 212 4.36 -3.61 -0.02
N HIS A 213 3.49 -2.93 -0.76
CA HIS A 213 2.75 -1.77 -0.29
C HIS A 213 1.28 -2.09 0.04
N ALA A 214 0.90 -3.36 -0.04
CA ALA A 214 -0.49 -3.83 0.13
C ALA A 214 -1.45 -2.97 -0.71
N LEU A 215 -1.05 -2.64 -1.94
CA LEU A 215 -1.85 -1.76 -2.78
C LEU A 215 -3.11 -2.52 -3.18
N PRO A 216 -4.30 -1.91 -3.01
CA PRO A 216 -5.50 -2.47 -3.58
C PRO A 216 -5.33 -2.56 -5.11
N VAL A 217 -5.88 -3.63 -5.68
CA VAL A 217 -5.87 -3.87 -7.13
C VAL A 217 -7.32 -3.94 -7.61
N ARG A 218 -7.61 -3.28 -8.74
CA ARG A 218 -8.90 -3.37 -9.41
C ARG A 218 -8.76 -3.35 -10.92
N ALA A 219 -9.81 -3.73 -11.64
CA ALA A 219 -9.86 -3.57 -13.10
C ALA A 219 -9.94 -2.09 -13.48
N LYS A 220 -9.18 -1.69 -14.51
CA LYS A 220 -9.42 -0.42 -15.20
C LYS A 220 -10.60 -0.57 -16.16
N LEU A 221 -11.73 0.06 -15.85
CA LEU A 221 -12.94 0.04 -16.71
C LEU A 221 -12.90 1.09 -17.82
N GLY A 222 -12.09 2.14 -17.64
CA GLY A 222 -11.78 3.11 -18.68
C GLY A 222 -10.78 2.58 -19.71
N TRP A 223 -10.39 3.45 -20.64
CA TRP A 223 -9.28 3.23 -21.55
C TRP A 223 -8.21 4.28 -21.24
N THR A 224 -6.94 3.88 -21.22
CA THR A 224 -5.79 4.77 -21.08
C THR A 224 -4.66 4.27 -21.98
N ASP A 225 -3.61 5.07 -22.09
CA ASP A 225 -2.44 4.77 -22.91
C ASP A 225 -1.66 3.50 -22.49
N VAL A 226 -2.07 2.80 -21.41
CA VAL A 226 -1.57 1.45 -21.10
C VAL A 226 -1.78 0.48 -22.27
N ALA A 227 -2.85 0.66 -23.05
CA ALA A 227 -3.14 -0.17 -24.21
C ALA A 227 -2.12 -0.01 -25.34
N ARG A 228 -1.44 1.13 -25.43
CA ARG A 228 -0.41 1.37 -26.44
C ARG A 228 0.84 0.54 -26.12
N PHE A 229 1.27 0.54 -24.86
CA PHE A 229 2.32 -0.37 -24.39
C PHE A 229 1.95 -1.84 -24.58
N ALA A 230 0.72 -2.22 -24.21
CA ALA A 230 0.25 -3.60 -24.35
C ALA A 230 0.22 -4.07 -25.82
N SER A 231 -0.10 -3.17 -26.76
CA SER A 231 -0.09 -3.46 -28.20
C SER A 231 1.31 -3.75 -28.74
N GLU A 232 2.34 -3.19 -28.10
CA GLU A 232 3.76 -3.47 -28.38
C GLU A 232 4.31 -4.65 -27.55
N GLY A 233 3.43 -5.36 -26.81
CA GLY A 233 3.79 -6.51 -25.99
C GLY A 233 4.41 -6.18 -24.64
N ILE A 234 4.31 -4.91 -24.19
CA ILE A 234 4.81 -4.45 -22.90
C ILE A 234 3.65 -4.45 -21.89
N PRO A 235 3.67 -5.29 -20.83
CA PRO A 235 2.69 -5.24 -19.76
C PRO A 235 2.62 -3.84 -19.14
N ALA A 236 1.40 -3.34 -18.88
CA ALA A 236 1.21 -2.00 -18.38
C ALA A 236 0.05 -1.90 -17.39
N ALA A 237 0.21 -1.05 -16.37
CA ALA A 237 -0.81 -0.77 -15.37
C ALA A 237 -0.89 0.73 -15.06
N ASN A 238 -2.04 1.17 -14.55
CA ASN A 238 -2.23 2.53 -14.08
C ASN A 238 -1.98 2.59 -12.58
N PHE A 239 -1.17 3.55 -12.16
CA PHE A 239 -0.85 3.81 -10.76
C PHE A 239 -0.50 5.28 -10.55
N GLY A 240 -1.45 6.06 -10.06
CA GLY A 240 -1.25 7.48 -9.82
C GLY A 240 -2.19 8.06 -8.76
N PRO A 241 -1.86 9.26 -8.26
CA PRO A 241 -2.64 9.93 -7.24
C PRO A 241 -3.92 10.56 -7.80
N GLY A 242 -4.95 10.66 -6.96
CA GLY A 242 -6.18 11.38 -7.28
C GLY A 242 -7.31 10.49 -7.79
N ASP A 243 -8.53 10.91 -7.49
CA ASP A 243 -9.75 10.19 -7.85
C ASP A 243 -10.15 10.49 -9.30
N ALA A 244 -10.13 9.48 -10.16
CA ALA A 244 -10.53 9.59 -11.57
C ALA A 244 -11.93 10.18 -11.77
N THR A 245 -12.84 10.08 -10.80
CA THR A 245 -14.19 10.67 -10.91
C THR A 245 -14.20 12.19 -10.84
N LEU A 246 -13.09 12.80 -10.38
CA LEU A 246 -12.90 14.25 -10.34
C LEU A 246 -12.18 14.80 -11.57
N ALA A 247 -11.58 13.93 -12.40
CA ALA A 247 -10.96 14.33 -13.66
C ALA A 247 -11.98 15.03 -14.57
N HIS A 248 -11.53 16.07 -15.27
CA HIS A 248 -12.34 16.89 -16.20
C HIS A 248 -13.53 17.62 -15.56
N THR A 249 -13.58 17.70 -14.23
CA THR A 249 -14.63 18.42 -13.51
C THR A 249 -14.15 19.80 -13.03
N ALA A 250 -15.09 20.70 -12.73
CA ALA A 250 -14.77 21.98 -12.09
C ALA A 250 -14.28 21.82 -10.63
N GLU A 251 -14.49 20.64 -10.03
CA GLU A 251 -14.14 20.31 -8.65
C GLU A 251 -12.80 19.56 -8.56
N GLU A 252 -12.00 19.58 -9.63
CA GLU A 252 -10.76 18.83 -9.71
C GLU A 252 -9.80 19.20 -8.57
N ARG A 253 -9.47 18.18 -7.78
CA ARG A 253 -8.61 18.26 -6.60
C ARG A 253 -8.01 16.91 -6.27
N VAL A 254 -6.84 16.94 -5.66
CA VAL A 254 -6.14 15.75 -5.15
C VAL A 254 -5.79 15.95 -3.68
N SER A 255 -5.97 14.90 -2.87
CA SER A 255 -5.54 14.90 -1.47
C SER A 255 -4.05 14.56 -1.36
N ARG A 256 -3.42 14.93 -0.25
CA ARG A 256 -2.00 14.67 0.02
C ARG A 256 -1.67 13.17 0.06
N ALA A 257 -2.51 12.37 0.71
CA ALA A 257 -2.21 10.98 1.01
C ALA A 257 -2.00 10.07 -0.23
N PRO A 258 -2.79 10.14 -1.31
CA PRO A 258 -2.53 9.41 -2.54
C PRO A 258 -1.22 9.79 -3.23
N ILE A 259 -0.82 11.07 -3.17
CA ILE A 259 0.47 11.54 -3.71
C ILE A 259 1.62 10.88 -2.93
N GLU A 260 1.59 10.96 -1.59
CA GLU A 260 2.61 10.37 -0.73
C GLU A 260 2.66 8.84 -0.86
N ARG A 261 1.51 8.18 -1.03
CA ARG A 261 1.44 6.73 -1.22
C ARG A 261 2.06 6.30 -2.55
N CYS A 262 1.71 6.98 -3.65
CA CYS A 262 2.31 6.71 -4.96
C CYS A 262 3.83 6.96 -4.94
N HIS A 263 4.25 8.08 -4.37
CA HIS A 263 5.66 8.42 -4.22
C HIS A 263 6.42 7.38 -3.40
N SER A 264 5.92 7.03 -2.22
CA SER A 264 6.56 6.04 -1.35
C SER A 264 6.69 4.67 -2.02
N ALA A 265 5.65 4.23 -2.74
CA ALA A 265 5.65 2.96 -3.45
C ALA A 265 6.68 2.93 -4.59
N LEU A 266 6.77 4.01 -5.36
CA LEU A 266 7.71 4.11 -6.46
C LEU A 266 9.15 4.37 -6.00
N VAL A 267 9.39 5.20 -4.97
CA VAL A 267 10.71 5.35 -4.33
C VAL A 267 11.21 3.99 -3.87
N TYR A 268 10.34 3.24 -3.18
CA TYR A 268 10.70 1.93 -2.68
C TYR A 268 11.10 0.99 -3.82
N LEU A 269 10.28 0.88 -4.87
CA LEU A 269 10.58 0.08 -6.06
C LEU A 269 11.91 0.51 -6.69
N LEU A 270 12.13 1.80 -6.88
CA LEU A 270 13.33 2.33 -7.53
C LEU A 270 14.58 2.19 -6.66
N THR A 271 14.49 2.20 -5.33
CA THR A 271 15.70 2.14 -4.46
C THR A 271 16.07 0.73 -4.02
N THR A 272 15.13 -0.21 -4.08
CA THR A 272 15.34 -1.59 -3.61
C THR A 272 15.17 -2.65 -4.69
N GLY A 273 14.54 -2.27 -5.81
CA GLY A 273 14.33 -3.08 -6.99
C GLY A 273 13.34 -4.22 -6.79
N ILE A 274 13.31 -5.09 -7.79
CA ILE A 274 12.49 -6.29 -7.83
C ILE A 274 13.23 -7.39 -7.07
N CYS A 275 13.32 -7.29 -5.74
CA CYS A 275 13.79 -8.42 -4.94
C CYS A 275 12.74 -9.54 -5.04
N SER A 276 12.88 -10.38 -6.07
CA SER A 276 12.00 -11.52 -6.29
C SER A 276 12.02 -12.40 -5.05
N VAL A 277 10.86 -12.55 -4.41
CA VAL A 277 10.62 -13.67 -3.49
C VAL A 277 10.54 -15.00 -4.28
N LEU A 278 10.59 -14.96 -5.62
CA LEU A 278 10.35 -16.10 -6.52
C LEU A 278 11.56 -16.61 -7.31
N GLY A 279 12.78 -16.16 -6.99
CA GLY A 279 14.01 -16.59 -7.66
C GLY A 279 14.73 -17.82 -7.08
N ARG A 280 14.07 -18.75 -6.37
CA ARG A 280 14.60 -20.09 -6.03
C ARG A 280 13.49 -21.14 -5.94
N ARG A 281 13.05 -21.68 -7.09
CA ARG A 281 12.46 -23.03 -7.13
C ARG A 281 13.53 -24.05 -6.76
N GLY A 282 13.70 -24.30 -5.47
CA GLY A 282 14.71 -25.22 -4.95
C GLY A 282 14.64 -25.33 -3.43
N THR A 283 13.62 -26.03 -2.95
CA THR A 283 13.54 -26.71 -1.64
C THR A 283 14.31 -26.06 -0.48
N ALA A 284 13.65 -25.16 0.26
CA ALA A 284 13.73 -25.11 1.73
C ALA A 284 12.78 -24.03 2.27
N ALA A 285 11.69 -24.47 2.88
CA ALA A 285 10.95 -23.68 3.84
C ALA A 285 11.88 -23.04 4.89
N ARG A 286 11.57 -21.80 5.33
CA ARG A 286 11.77 -21.17 6.66
C ARG A 286 11.86 -19.64 6.50
N ARG A 287 11.25 -18.76 7.30
CA ARG A 287 10.44 -18.87 8.53
C ARG A 287 9.64 -17.56 8.67
N ARG A 288 8.35 -17.69 8.98
CA ARG A 288 7.49 -16.61 9.49
C ARG A 288 7.82 -16.36 10.97
N SER A 289 7.80 -15.11 11.41
CA SER A 289 7.86 -14.74 12.83
C SER A 289 6.85 -13.63 13.09
N GLY A 290 5.61 -14.02 13.38
CA GLY A 290 4.48 -13.18 13.78
C GLY A 290 3.23 -14.05 13.98
N PRO A 291 2.29 -13.69 14.88
CA PRO A 291 1.01 -14.37 15.02
C PRO A 291 0.23 -14.33 13.69
N ALA A 292 -0.63 -15.31 13.44
CA ALA A 292 -1.41 -15.35 12.20
C ALA A 292 -2.49 -14.25 12.22
N GLY A 293 -2.49 -13.37 11.21
CA GLY A 293 -3.58 -12.41 10.98
C GLY A 293 -3.24 -10.92 11.12
N GLU A 294 -1.97 -10.53 11.30
CA GLU A 294 -1.55 -9.13 11.34
C GLU A 294 -0.54 -8.81 10.23
N ASP A 295 -0.75 -7.69 9.54
CA ASP A 295 0.15 -7.15 8.52
C ASP A 295 1.41 -6.55 9.14
N ARG A 296 2.50 -6.55 8.36
CA ARG A 296 3.84 -6.09 8.77
C ARG A 296 3.80 -4.74 9.49
N TRP A 297 4.23 -4.70 10.75
CA TRP A 297 4.24 -3.48 11.57
C TRP A 297 5.62 -2.80 11.67
N TRP A 298 6.61 -3.18 10.86
CA TRP A 298 7.98 -2.64 10.96
C TRP A 298 8.69 -2.44 9.61
N ASP A 299 9.53 -1.39 9.53
CA ASP A 299 10.39 -1.01 8.40
C ASP A 299 11.79 -1.69 8.51
N PRO A 300 12.46 -2.10 7.42
CA PRO A 300 13.86 -2.56 7.44
C PRO A 300 14.91 -1.59 8.03
N ALA A 301 14.71 -0.27 7.94
CA ALA A 301 15.55 0.75 8.59
C ALA A 301 15.29 0.81 10.10
N ASP A 302 14.03 0.65 10.50
CA ASP A 302 13.61 0.49 11.91
C ASP A 302 14.15 -0.81 12.49
N GLN A 303 14.25 -1.85 11.66
CA GLN A 303 14.87 -3.10 12.02
C GLN A 303 16.38 -2.95 12.30
N ALA A 304 17.09 -2.08 11.57
CA ALA A 304 18.50 -1.81 11.85
C ALA A 304 18.70 -1.10 13.21
N VAL A 305 17.75 -0.26 13.63
CA VAL A 305 17.72 0.38 14.96
C VAL A 305 17.42 -0.64 16.05
N ALA A 306 16.41 -1.51 15.85
CA ALA A 306 16.08 -2.60 16.76
C ALA A 306 17.23 -3.64 16.89
N GLU A 307 17.98 -3.86 15.81
CA GLU A 307 19.14 -4.76 15.77
C GLU A 307 20.46 -4.10 16.22
N SER A 308 20.45 -2.79 16.48
CA SER A 308 21.63 -2.07 16.94
C SER A 308 21.96 -2.39 18.40
N ARG A 309 23.26 -2.40 18.74
CA ARG A 309 23.71 -2.63 20.12
C ARG A 309 23.65 -1.34 20.93
N LEU A 310 22.45 -0.98 21.36
CA LEU A 310 22.20 0.27 22.12
C LEU A 310 22.77 0.24 23.54
N LEU A 311 22.82 -0.93 24.18
CA LEU A 311 23.27 -1.10 25.55
C LEU A 311 24.44 -2.11 25.60
N ARG A 312 25.52 -1.79 26.29
CA ARG A 312 26.69 -2.68 26.46
C ARG A 312 26.88 -3.03 27.92
N PRO A 313 27.55 -4.15 28.25
CA PRO A 313 27.78 -4.53 29.65
C PRO A 313 28.50 -3.44 30.47
N ALA A 314 29.39 -2.66 29.85
CA ALA A 314 30.11 -1.57 30.51
C ALA A 314 29.19 -0.41 30.91
N ASP A 315 28.08 -0.22 30.20
CA ASP A 315 27.09 0.82 30.44
C ASP A 315 26.23 0.53 31.69
N LEU A 316 26.26 -0.70 32.20
CA LEU A 316 25.58 -1.14 33.43
C LEU A 316 26.51 -1.19 34.66
N GLY A 317 27.80 -0.87 34.48
CA GLY A 317 28.83 -0.94 35.52
C GLY A 317 29.56 -2.29 35.62
N ARG A 318 30.38 -2.46 36.66
CA ARG A 318 31.21 -3.67 36.83
C ARG A 318 30.35 -4.88 37.25
N GLY A 319 30.65 -6.07 36.71
CA GLY A 319 30.02 -7.33 37.12
C GLY A 319 28.86 -7.79 36.25
N TRP A 320 28.56 -7.06 35.18
CA TRP A 320 27.58 -7.46 34.16
C TRP A 320 28.22 -8.27 33.05
N SER A 321 27.50 -9.29 32.61
CA SER A 321 27.88 -10.10 31.45
C SER A 321 26.67 -10.34 30.58
N ARG A 322 26.89 -10.41 29.26
CA ARG A 322 25.82 -10.70 28.31
C ARG A 322 25.25 -12.09 28.61
N ALA A 323 23.94 -12.17 28.69
CA ALA A 323 23.18 -13.40 28.79
C ALA A 323 22.60 -13.71 27.40
N ALA A 324 22.61 -14.98 27.01
CA ALA A 324 22.01 -15.39 25.75
C ALA A 324 20.48 -15.43 25.89
N MET A 325 19.77 -14.78 24.96
CA MET A 325 18.32 -14.91 24.85
C MET A 325 17.93 -16.02 23.86
N VAL A 326 17.00 -16.89 24.28
CA VAL A 326 16.37 -17.90 23.42
C VAL A 326 15.15 -17.24 22.76
N ASN A 327 15.09 -17.24 21.42
CA ASN A 327 13.93 -16.73 20.69
C ASN A 327 12.78 -17.77 20.77
N ASN A 328 11.57 -17.27 21.08
CA ASN A 328 10.32 -17.97 21.40
C ASN A 328 9.72 -18.93 20.33
N ALA A 329 10.47 -19.32 19.29
CA ALA A 329 9.95 -20.27 18.29
C ALA A 329 9.87 -21.73 18.79
N GLU A 330 10.54 -22.07 19.90
CA GLU A 330 10.52 -23.40 20.51
C GLU A 330 10.23 -23.18 22.00
N ARG A 331 9.01 -23.51 22.44
CA ARG A 331 8.44 -23.37 23.81
C ARG A 331 9.40 -23.76 24.95
N LEU A 332 10.40 -22.93 25.25
CA LEU A 332 11.45 -23.20 26.23
C LEU A 332 11.78 -21.91 26.98
N ASP A 333 11.95 -22.03 28.30
CA ASP A 333 12.23 -20.92 29.20
C ASP A 333 13.70 -20.48 29.04
N PRO A 334 13.98 -19.25 28.57
CA PRO A 334 15.35 -18.74 28.45
C PRO A 334 16.06 -18.54 29.81
N PHE A 335 15.37 -18.74 30.93
CA PHE A 335 15.87 -18.45 32.27
C PHE A 335 16.15 -19.68 33.14
N GLY A 336 16.07 -20.90 32.59
CA GLY A 336 16.36 -22.16 33.28
C GLY A 336 17.83 -22.59 33.25
N ASP A 337 18.30 -23.28 34.29
CA ASP A 337 19.68 -23.82 34.42
C ASP A 337 19.78 -25.31 33.97
N ASP A 338 18.87 -25.79 33.13
CA ASP A 338 18.80 -27.21 32.74
C ASP A 338 19.74 -27.63 31.58
N GLU A 339 19.91 -28.93 31.43
CA GLU A 339 20.81 -29.57 30.46
C GLU A 339 20.39 -29.31 28.99
N ALA A 340 19.09 -29.14 28.75
CA ALA A 340 18.52 -28.80 27.45
C ALA A 340 18.96 -27.40 26.99
N SER A 341 19.01 -26.45 27.93
CA SER A 341 19.48 -25.08 27.71
C SER A 341 21.00 -25.01 27.43
N ALA A 342 21.78 -26.01 27.88
CA ALA A 342 23.22 -26.11 27.61
C ALA A 342 23.55 -26.61 26.18
N ALA A 343 22.79 -27.57 25.64
CA ALA A 343 23.02 -28.14 24.30
C ALA A 343 22.74 -27.14 23.16
N VAL A 344 21.79 -26.23 23.35
CA VAL A 344 21.41 -25.20 22.36
C VAL A 344 22.50 -24.14 22.21
N ARG A 345 23.23 -23.78 23.28
CA ARG A 345 24.38 -22.85 23.24
C ARG A 345 25.46 -23.29 22.25
N ALA A 346 25.62 -24.59 22.01
CA ALA A 346 26.58 -25.15 21.05
C ALA A 346 26.16 -25.01 19.57
N VAL A 347 24.86 -24.84 19.29
CA VAL A 347 24.29 -24.76 17.93
C VAL A 347 24.31 -23.32 17.37
N VAL A 348 24.45 -22.32 18.23
CA VAL A 348 24.36 -20.88 17.93
C VAL A 348 25.43 -20.38 16.93
N GLY A 349 26.53 -21.10 16.72
CA GLY A 349 27.62 -20.66 15.83
C GLY A 349 27.32 -20.62 14.32
N ARG A 350 26.11 -20.99 13.84
CA ARG A 350 25.89 -21.26 12.41
C ARG A 350 24.66 -20.63 11.72
N ARG A 351 23.86 -19.73 12.30
CA ARG A 351 22.66 -19.19 11.58
C ARG A 351 22.35 -17.70 11.83
N ARG A 352 22.02 -16.97 10.74
CA ARG A 352 21.59 -15.55 10.67
C ARG A 352 20.04 -15.43 10.80
N ARG A 353 19.54 -14.42 11.52
CA ARG A 353 18.13 -14.24 12.02
C ARG A 353 17.39 -13.05 11.35
N THR A 354 16.06 -12.95 11.55
CA THR A 354 15.10 -11.93 11.03
C THR A 354 14.26 -11.27 12.15
N ALA A 355 13.50 -10.25 11.77
CA ALA A 355 13.02 -9.09 12.53
C ALA A 355 11.97 -9.26 13.66
N LEU A 356 12.42 -8.89 14.86
CA LEU A 356 11.82 -8.54 16.18
C LEU A 356 13.00 -8.80 17.12
N HIS A 357 13.86 -7.81 17.36
CA HIS A 357 15.06 -8.08 18.14
C HIS A 357 14.70 -8.03 19.62
N GLU A 358 14.46 -9.20 20.22
CA GLU A 358 14.59 -9.42 21.67
C GLU A 358 16.08 -9.30 22.02
N GLY A 359 16.54 -8.05 22.01
CA GLY A 359 17.78 -7.75 21.32
C GLY A 359 19.04 -8.01 22.09
N ASP A 360 18.98 -8.02 23.43
CA ASP A 360 20.06 -8.46 24.29
C ASP A 360 19.58 -8.57 25.75
N ALA A 361 20.19 -9.50 26.49
CA ALA A 361 20.02 -9.61 27.92
C ALA A 361 21.38 -9.52 28.61
N TRP A 362 21.39 -9.02 29.85
CA TRP A 362 22.57 -8.95 30.68
C TRP A 362 22.25 -9.45 32.08
N ARG A 363 23.18 -10.20 32.66
CA ARG A 363 23.07 -10.71 34.02
C ARG A 363 24.20 -10.15 34.87
N ARG A 364 23.85 -9.60 36.03
CA ARG A 364 24.79 -9.24 37.10
C ARG A 364 25.05 -10.46 37.96
N ARG A 365 26.30 -10.94 37.98
CA ARG A 365 26.64 -12.23 38.62
C ARG A 365 26.49 -12.24 40.13
N ARG A 366 26.62 -11.07 40.78
CA ARG A 366 26.69 -10.94 42.24
C ARG A 366 25.36 -11.25 42.94
N ASP A 367 24.26 -10.84 42.33
CA ASP A 367 22.93 -10.80 42.91
C ASP A 367 21.84 -11.28 41.93
N GLY A 368 22.26 -11.82 40.78
CA GLY A 368 21.36 -12.48 39.86
C GLY A 368 20.44 -11.55 39.08
N VAL A 369 20.61 -10.23 39.20
CA VAL A 369 19.80 -9.23 38.48
C VAL A 369 19.94 -9.46 36.99
N LEU A 370 18.80 -9.53 36.31
CA LEU A 370 18.72 -9.63 34.87
C LEU A 370 18.15 -8.34 34.30
N CYS A 371 18.75 -7.86 33.22
CA CYS A 371 18.31 -6.70 32.48
C CYS A 371 18.04 -7.13 31.03
N VAL A 372 16.86 -6.82 30.50
CA VAL A 372 16.44 -7.16 29.15
C VAL A 372 15.94 -5.89 28.46
N LEU A 373 16.43 -5.63 27.25
CA LEU A 373 16.02 -4.46 26.46
C LEU A 373 15.17 -4.90 25.27
N ARG A 374 14.00 -4.26 25.13
CA ARG A 374 13.15 -4.32 23.95
C ARG A 374 13.07 -2.93 23.32
N VAL A 375 13.09 -2.86 22.00
CA VAL A 375 12.95 -1.61 21.24
C VAL A 375 11.87 -1.80 20.20
N GLU A 376 10.97 -0.84 20.12
CA GLU A 376 9.96 -0.73 19.08
C GLU A 376 10.09 0.65 18.46
N VAL A 377 10.04 0.71 17.14
CA VAL A 377 10.11 1.96 16.39
C VAL A 377 8.82 2.08 15.61
N PHE A 378 8.11 3.17 15.85
CA PHE A 378 6.82 3.46 15.22
C PHE A 378 7.02 4.30 13.97
N ALA A 379 6.11 4.14 13.02
CA ALA A 379 6.08 4.97 11.82
C ALA A 379 5.79 6.44 12.17
N VAL A 380 6.25 7.36 11.32
CA VAL A 380 5.87 8.78 11.40
C VAL A 380 4.66 8.99 10.49
N GLU A 381 3.55 9.46 11.03
CA GLU A 381 2.46 10.02 10.21
C GLU A 381 2.83 11.44 9.74
N SER A 382 2.47 11.76 8.49
CA SER A 382 2.82 13.00 7.78
C SER A 382 2.44 14.30 8.52
N GLU A 383 3.17 15.39 8.22
CA GLU A 383 3.24 16.71 8.89
C GLU A 383 1.94 17.54 9.10
N GLY A 384 0.74 17.00 8.89
CA GLY A 384 -0.52 17.73 9.06
C GLY A 384 -0.87 18.11 10.51
N ASP A 385 -0.49 17.29 11.48
CA ASP A 385 -0.87 17.47 12.89
C ASP A 385 0.13 18.29 13.73
N ALA A 386 1.35 18.52 13.22
CA ALA A 386 2.34 19.37 13.88
C ALA A 386 1.92 20.86 13.89
N ALA A 387 1.06 21.28 12.95
CA ALA A 387 0.55 22.65 12.86
C ALA A 387 -0.54 22.98 13.91
N ALA A 388 -1.08 21.97 14.63
CA ALA A 388 -2.15 22.16 15.61
C ALA A 388 -1.67 22.51 17.03
N GLY A 389 -0.35 22.60 17.28
CA GLY A 389 0.19 23.04 18.57
C GLY A 389 -0.13 22.10 19.76
N VAL A 390 -0.41 20.82 19.49
CA VAL A 390 -0.68 19.81 20.54
C VAL A 390 0.62 19.04 20.80
N GLY A 391 1.20 19.21 21.98
CA GLY A 391 2.53 18.71 22.37
C GLY A 391 2.70 17.20 22.59
N ALA A 392 2.06 16.32 21.82
CA ALA A 392 2.33 14.88 21.84
C ALA A 392 2.08 14.23 20.47
N VAL A 393 3.00 13.37 20.02
CA VAL A 393 2.88 12.57 18.78
C VAL A 393 1.59 11.71 18.86
N PRO A 394 0.73 11.64 17.83
CA PRO A 394 -0.53 10.88 17.86
C PRO A 394 -0.36 9.43 18.35
N HIS A 395 0.71 8.74 17.95
CA HIS A 395 1.04 7.40 18.42
C HIS A 395 1.39 7.33 19.92
N ARG A 396 2.02 8.37 20.47
CA ARG A 396 2.26 8.51 21.91
C ARG A 396 0.92 8.61 22.65
N ARG A 397 -0.03 9.36 22.12
CA ARG A 397 -1.37 9.51 22.70
C ARG A 397 -2.20 8.22 22.61
N VAL A 398 -2.19 7.54 21.47
CA VAL A 398 -2.83 6.22 21.28
C VAL A 398 -2.22 5.18 22.22
N TRP A 399 -0.90 5.22 22.44
CA TRP A 399 -0.24 4.36 23.40
C TRP A 399 -0.56 4.72 24.86
N GLU A 400 -0.58 6.01 25.20
CA GLU A 400 -1.01 6.52 26.51
C GLU A 400 -2.48 6.13 26.81
N GLU A 401 -3.32 5.99 25.77
CA GLU A 401 -4.74 5.64 25.89
C GLU A 401 -4.99 4.11 25.87
N HIS A 402 -4.21 3.32 25.13
CA HIS A 402 -4.50 1.89 24.86
C HIS A 402 -3.30 0.93 24.98
N GLY A 403 -2.08 1.44 24.93
CA GLY A 403 -0.85 0.66 24.84
C GLY A 403 -0.54 -0.17 26.08
N THR A 404 -0.66 0.44 27.27
CA THR A 404 -0.48 -0.27 28.55
C THR A 404 -1.49 -1.41 28.69
N ALA A 405 -2.74 -1.21 28.28
CA ALA A 405 -3.77 -2.24 28.31
C ALA A 405 -3.50 -3.39 27.31
N SER A 406 -2.97 -3.10 26.12
CA SER A 406 -2.58 -4.11 25.14
C SER A 406 -1.35 -4.92 25.56
N LEU A 407 -0.36 -4.29 26.19
CA LEU A 407 0.77 -4.99 26.80
C LEU A 407 0.30 -5.85 27.97
N ASP A 408 -0.49 -5.29 28.88
CA ASP A 408 -1.04 -6.00 30.02
C ASP A 408 -1.91 -7.19 29.56
N ALA A 409 -2.74 -7.03 28.53
CA ALA A 409 -3.54 -8.11 27.94
C ALA A 409 -2.68 -9.22 27.30
N THR A 410 -1.68 -8.85 26.51
CA THR A 410 -0.75 -9.79 25.84
C THR A 410 0.06 -10.57 26.88
N TRP A 411 0.48 -9.92 27.96
CA TRP A 411 1.25 -10.56 29.03
C TRP A 411 0.39 -11.37 29.98
N ARG A 412 -0.80 -10.90 30.37
CA ARG A 412 -1.79 -11.70 31.10
C ARG A 412 -2.23 -12.92 30.33
N GLN A 413 -2.31 -12.86 29.00
CA GLN A 413 -2.55 -14.04 28.17
C GLN A 413 -1.40 -15.04 28.27
N ARG A 414 -0.14 -14.58 28.20
CA ARG A 414 1.06 -15.41 28.33
C ARG A 414 1.26 -16.01 29.73
N TRP A 415 0.79 -15.35 30.79
CA TRP A 415 0.83 -15.87 32.17
C TRP A 415 -0.35 -16.81 32.47
N ARG A 416 -1.53 -16.57 31.89
CA ARG A 416 -2.65 -17.51 31.88
C ARG A 416 -2.31 -18.82 31.17
N GLU A 417 -1.55 -18.75 30.06
CA GLU A 417 -1.00 -19.92 29.37
C GLU A 417 0.04 -20.70 30.21
N ARG A 418 0.49 -20.14 31.34
CA ARG A 418 1.43 -20.74 32.30
C ARG A 418 0.78 -21.08 33.66
N ASP A 419 -0.55 -20.97 33.75
CA ASP A 419 -1.37 -21.26 34.94
C ASP A 419 -0.96 -20.46 36.21
N ARG A 420 -0.63 -19.17 36.04
CA ARG A 420 -0.31 -18.25 37.15
C ARG A 420 -1.02 -16.91 37.00
N ASP A 421 -1.51 -16.38 38.12
CA ASP A 421 -2.27 -15.11 38.18
C ASP A 421 -1.43 -14.01 38.84
N PRO A 422 -1.12 -12.88 38.16
CA PRO A 422 -0.32 -11.80 38.75
C PRO A 422 -1.12 -10.98 39.78
N GLY A 423 -0.48 -10.62 40.89
CA GLY A 423 -1.02 -9.67 41.88
C GLY A 423 -0.99 -8.24 41.33
N TRP A 424 -2.10 -7.52 41.42
CA TRP A 424 -2.35 -6.20 40.83
C TRP A 424 -1.90 -5.04 41.73
N ILE A 425 -1.45 -3.91 41.16
CA ILE A 425 -1.59 -2.53 41.71
C ILE A 425 -1.82 -1.50 40.57
N GLU A 426 -2.57 -0.45 40.91
CA GLU A 426 -3.22 0.62 40.14
C GLU A 426 -2.30 1.82 39.79
N ALA A 427 -2.49 2.44 38.62
CA ALA A 427 -1.78 3.65 38.18
C ALA A 427 -2.45 4.95 38.66
N ARG A 428 -1.67 5.97 39.09
CA ARG A 428 -2.16 7.34 39.30
C ARG A 428 -1.45 8.35 38.41
N ARG A 429 -2.24 9.24 37.80
CA ARG A 429 -1.79 10.40 37.04
C ARG A 429 -1.13 11.44 37.98
N ARG A 430 0.08 11.89 37.65
CA ARG A 430 0.69 13.10 38.22
C ARG A 430 0.41 14.31 37.31
N PRO A 431 -0.15 15.43 37.82
CA PRO A 431 -0.20 16.68 37.08
C PRO A 431 1.19 17.33 37.01
N GLU A 432 1.44 18.10 35.95
CA GLU A 432 2.67 18.88 35.76
C GLU A 432 2.91 19.85 36.92
N GLY A 433 4.09 19.80 37.56
CA GLY A 433 4.56 20.88 38.45
C GLY A 433 5.37 20.52 39.71
N GLU A 434 5.44 19.27 40.16
CA GLU A 434 6.23 18.91 41.36
C GLU A 434 7.60 18.30 41.02
N ARG A 435 8.67 18.83 41.65
CA ARG A 435 10.07 18.37 41.49
C ARG A 435 10.30 17.04 42.19
N ALA A 436 11.10 16.20 41.53
CA ALA A 436 11.59 14.92 42.02
C ALA A 436 12.93 15.11 42.75
N ASP A 437 13.03 14.60 43.96
CA ASP A 437 14.30 14.40 44.66
C ASP A 437 14.58 12.89 44.61
N GLU A 438 15.60 12.28 44.02
CA GLU A 438 16.70 12.56 43.07
C GLU A 438 16.95 11.17 42.40
N VAL A 439 17.02 10.98 41.08
CA VAL A 439 18.19 10.94 40.15
C VAL A 439 17.62 10.57 38.74
N PRO A 440 18.17 10.99 37.57
CA PRO A 440 19.00 12.15 37.23
C PRO A 440 18.28 13.11 36.23
N THR A 441 18.75 14.35 36.14
CA THR A 441 18.54 15.22 34.96
C THR A 441 19.61 14.93 33.90
N PRO A 442 19.20 14.74 32.64
CA PRO A 442 19.57 15.67 31.57
C PRO A 442 18.32 16.10 30.81
N GLU A 443 18.31 17.33 30.30
CA GLU A 443 17.13 18.15 29.96
C GLU A 443 16.11 17.59 28.93
N ASP A 444 16.11 16.32 28.54
CA ASP A 444 15.21 15.79 27.49
C ASP A 444 14.59 14.39 27.76
N VAL A 445 14.35 13.98 29.01
CA VAL A 445 13.52 12.78 29.29
C VAL A 445 12.03 13.16 29.23
N THR A 446 11.32 12.77 28.17
CA THR A 446 9.93 13.21 27.92
C THR A 446 8.84 12.45 28.68
N TRP A 447 9.09 11.20 29.13
CA TRP A 447 8.15 10.39 29.93
C TRP A 447 8.83 9.12 30.49
N LEU A 448 8.50 8.72 31.73
CA LEU A 448 9.00 7.52 32.41
C LEU A 448 7.89 6.92 33.29
N VAL A 449 7.63 5.61 33.16
CA VAL A 449 6.75 4.85 34.06
C VAL A 449 7.49 3.63 34.59
N VAL A 450 7.31 3.38 35.88
CA VAL A 450 7.81 2.21 36.61
C VAL A 450 6.61 1.37 37.03
N GLU A 451 6.54 0.13 36.54
CA GLU A 451 5.55 -0.85 36.97
C GLU A 451 6.26 -1.95 37.77
N ASP A 452 5.87 -2.12 39.04
CA ASP A 452 6.35 -3.18 39.94
C ASP A 452 5.42 -4.40 39.86
N GLN A 453 5.99 -5.54 39.48
CA GLN A 453 5.31 -6.84 39.56
C GLN A 453 6.09 -7.79 40.48
N THR A 454 5.67 -7.85 41.74
CA THR A 454 6.24 -8.74 42.76
C THR A 454 5.50 -10.09 42.77
N GLY A 455 6.22 -11.19 42.52
CA GLY A 455 5.69 -12.56 42.60
C GLY A 455 6.45 -13.42 43.61
N VAL A 456 5.74 -14.26 44.36
CA VAL A 456 6.35 -15.22 45.31
C VAL A 456 6.33 -16.63 44.70
N HIS A 457 7.48 -17.28 44.62
CA HIS A 457 7.61 -18.65 44.11
C HIS A 457 7.54 -19.69 45.24
N ASP A 458 7.11 -20.92 44.90
CA ASP A 458 7.20 -22.07 45.82
C ASP A 458 8.66 -22.28 46.25
N GLY A 459 8.91 -22.07 47.55
CA GLY A 459 10.25 -22.00 48.13
C GLY A 459 10.60 -20.66 48.80
N GLY A 460 9.72 -19.65 48.74
CA GLY A 460 9.85 -18.40 49.48
C GLY A 460 10.75 -17.34 48.83
N ALA A 461 11.25 -17.60 47.62
CA ALA A 461 11.96 -16.60 46.82
C ALA A 461 10.95 -15.63 46.18
N VAL A 462 11.13 -14.34 46.44
CA VAL A 462 10.34 -13.25 45.88
C VAL A 462 11.10 -12.70 44.68
N THR A 463 10.52 -12.81 43.49
CA THR A 463 11.08 -12.25 42.26
C THR A 463 10.26 -11.03 41.86
N ILE A 464 10.96 -9.91 41.71
CA ILE A 464 10.41 -8.62 41.33
C ILE A 464 10.78 -8.37 39.88
N TYR A 465 9.80 -7.89 39.12
CA TYR A 465 10.00 -7.35 37.79
C TYR A 465 9.69 -5.86 37.82
N GLU A 466 10.66 -5.06 37.39
CA GLU A 466 10.49 -3.63 37.18
C GLU A 466 10.59 -3.33 35.69
N HIS A 467 9.63 -2.56 35.20
CA HIS A 467 9.59 -2.14 33.80
C HIS A 467 9.88 -0.65 33.70
N LEU A 468 10.89 -0.29 32.90
CA LEU A 468 11.24 1.08 32.61
C LEU A 468 11.00 1.35 31.12
N THR A 469 10.06 2.24 30.81
CA THR A 469 9.73 2.60 29.43
C THR A 469 10.31 3.96 29.07
N ILE A 470 11.06 4.02 27.97
CA ILE A 470 11.82 5.18 27.49
C ILE A 470 11.32 5.54 26.10
N TRP A 471 10.89 6.78 25.92
CA TRP A 471 10.44 7.30 24.62
C TRP A 471 11.44 8.30 24.04
N ALA A 472 11.83 8.08 22.79
CA ALA A 472 12.71 8.97 22.01
C ALA A 472 12.12 9.18 20.61
N GLY A 473 11.45 10.31 20.39
CA GLY A 473 10.79 10.62 19.11
C GLY A 473 9.72 9.58 18.76
N ARG A 474 9.94 8.82 17.67
CA ARG A 474 9.06 7.73 17.22
C ARG A 474 9.44 6.35 17.74
N ALA A 475 10.49 6.23 18.56
CA ALA A 475 10.90 4.94 19.14
C ALA A 475 10.53 4.86 20.62
N VAL A 476 10.14 3.67 21.06
CA VAL A 476 10.02 3.30 22.46
C VAL A 476 10.99 2.16 22.78
N ALA A 477 11.61 2.23 23.95
CA ALA A 477 12.37 1.13 24.51
C ALA A 477 11.79 0.74 25.87
N THR A 478 11.62 -0.56 26.10
CA THR A 478 11.23 -1.11 27.40
C THR A 478 12.40 -1.90 27.96
N LEU A 479 12.89 -1.46 29.11
CA LEU A 479 13.86 -2.17 29.92
C LEU A 479 13.12 -2.97 30.98
N THR A 480 13.33 -4.28 31.03
CA THR A 480 12.81 -5.13 32.09
C THR A 480 13.96 -5.53 33.00
N LEU A 481 13.85 -5.19 34.28
CA LEU A 481 14.74 -5.63 35.33
C LEU A 481 14.07 -6.76 36.12
N ARG A 482 14.75 -7.89 36.28
CA ARG A 482 14.33 -8.96 37.18
C ARG A 482 15.34 -9.06 38.31
N HIS A 483 14.86 -8.98 39.54
CA HIS A 483 15.70 -9.14 40.73
C HIS A 483 14.93 -9.79 41.87
N ASP A 484 15.64 -10.10 42.95
CA ASP A 484 15.00 -10.58 44.18
C ASP A 484 14.70 -9.40 45.12
N LEU A 485 13.79 -9.60 46.09
CA LEU A 485 13.42 -8.58 47.07
C LEU A 485 14.63 -8.07 47.87
N GLY A 486 14.77 -6.74 47.97
CA GLY A 486 15.85 -6.07 48.71
C GLY A 486 17.12 -5.80 47.91
N VAL A 487 17.10 -6.05 46.59
CA VAL A 487 18.17 -5.65 45.68
C VAL A 487 17.88 -4.25 45.12
N ASP A 488 18.78 -3.30 45.39
CA ASP A 488 18.74 -1.96 44.80
C ASP A 488 19.24 -2.01 43.35
N VAL A 489 18.38 -1.56 42.44
CA VAL A 489 18.62 -1.52 41.00
C VAL A 489 18.46 -0.11 40.42
N ASP A 490 18.31 0.92 41.26
CA ASP A 490 18.06 2.30 40.82
C ASP A 490 19.23 2.84 39.97
N ASP A 491 20.47 2.60 40.41
CA ASP A 491 21.68 2.95 39.67
C ASP A 491 21.76 2.24 38.30
N VAL A 492 21.25 1.01 38.24
CA VAL A 492 21.23 0.20 37.01
C VAL A 492 20.19 0.77 36.04
N ALA A 493 18.99 1.04 36.55
CA ALA A 493 17.89 1.63 35.80
C ALA A 493 18.31 2.99 35.22
N ALA A 494 18.89 3.87 36.04
CA ALA A 494 19.33 5.20 35.64
C ALA A 494 20.43 5.15 34.56
N SER A 495 21.45 4.31 34.75
CA SER A 495 22.57 4.19 33.81
C SER A 495 22.13 3.59 32.47
N ALA A 496 21.32 2.53 32.51
CA ALA A 496 20.78 1.88 31.32
C ALA A 496 19.88 2.83 30.52
N ALA A 497 18.97 3.54 31.22
CA ALA A 497 18.03 4.45 30.58
C ALA A 497 18.74 5.58 29.84
N GLY A 498 19.72 6.21 30.48
CA GLY A 498 20.47 7.31 29.87
C GLY A 498 21.28 6.90 28.64
N VAL A 499 21.79 5.66 28.61
CA VAL A 499 22.53 5.15 27.44
C VAL A 499 21.59 4.81 26.29
N VAL A 500 20.47 4.15 26.58
CA VAL A 500 19.46 3.78 25.58
C VAL A 500 18.85 5.02 24.93
N ASP A 501 18.47 6.04 25.71
CA ASP A 501 17.92 7.29 25.16
C ASP A 501 18.90 7.99 24.20
N ARG A 502 20.16 8.19 24.63
CA ARG A 502 21.17 8.84 23.77
C ARG A 502 21.42 8.08 22.48
N ALA A 503 21.47 6.75 22.56
CA ALA A 503 21.70 5.89 21.41
C ALA A 503 20.50 5.90 20.44
N LEU A 504 19.27 5.86 20.97
CA LEU A 504 18.06 5.99 20.15
C LEU A 504 18.00 7.34 19.42
N ARG A 505 18.27 8.45 20.12
CA ARG A 505 18.31 9.78 19.49
C ARG A 505 19.40 9.92 18.45
N ALA A 506 20.55 9.28 18.66
CA ALA A 506 21.63 9.27 17.69
C ALA A 506 21.32 8.42 16.45
N ALA A 507 20.51 7.36 16.60
CA ALA A 507 20.08 6.51 15.50
C ALA A 507 18.87 7.08 14.73
N LEU A 508 18.07 7.93 15.38
CA LEU A 508 16.90 8.60 14.79
C LEU A 508 17.24 9.95 14.13
N ARG A 509 18.40 10.54 14.44
CA ARG A 509 18.99 11.68 13.72
C ARG A 509 19.78 11.17 12.54
#